data_AF-Q4RB86-F1
#
_entry.id   AF-Q4RB86-F1
#
_cell.length_a   1.000
_cell.length_b   1.000
_cell.length_c   1.000
_cell.angle_alpha   90.00
_cell.angle_beta   90.00
_cell.angle_gamma   90.00
#
_symmetry.space_group_name_H-M   'P 1'
#
loop_
_entity.id
_entity.type
_entity.pdbx_description
1 polymer ?
#
loop_
_entity_poly.entity_id
_entity_poly.type
_entity_poly.pdbx_seq_one_letter_code
_entity_poly.pdbx_strand_id
1 'polypeptide(L)' 'VCELDIIFNFEKAYFILDEFLMGGEIQDTSKKSVLKAIEQADLLQEV' A
#
# COMPACT_ATOMS: atom_id res chain seq x y z
N VAL A 1 -9.12 10.91 -2.50
CA VAL A 1 -8.00 10.58 -3.38
C VAL A 1 -8.18 11.35 -4.67
N CYS A 2 -7.33 12.34 -4.90
CA CYS A 2 -7.14 12.99 -6.19
C CYS A 2 -5.72 12.72 -6.72
N GLU A 3 -5.42 13.16 -7.94
CA GLU A 3 -4.10 12.98 -8.56
C GLU A 3 -2.94 13.54 -7.73
N LEU A 4 -3.16 14.68 -7.05
CA LEU A 4 -2.15 15.28 -6.17
C LEU A 4 -1.83 14.39 -4.97
N ASP A 5 -2.81 13.60 -4.47
CA ASP A 5 -2.56 12.68 -3.35
C ASP A 5 -1.55 11.59 -3.75
N ILE A 6 -1.60 11.11 -5.00
CA ILE A 6 -0.63 10.12 -5.50
C ILE A 6 0.72 10.79 -5.79
N ILE A 7 0.72 12.01 -6.36
CA ILE A 7 1.96 12.74 -6.65
C ILE A 7 2.75 13.02 -5.37
N PHE A 8 2.09 13.52 -4.32
CA PHE A 8 2.77 13.87 -3.07
C PHE A 8 3.06 12.67 -2.17
N ASN A 9 2.35 11.56 -2.33
CA ASN A 9 2.53 10.35 -1.52
C ASN A 9 2.90 9.13 -2.39
N PHE A 10 3.78 9.32 -3.37
CA PHE A 10 4.09 8.28 -4.36
C PHE A 10 4.66 7.01 -3.70
N GLU A 11 5.51 7.14 -2.66
CA GLU A 11 6.06 6.00 -1.93
C GLU A 11 4.96 5.18 -1.25
N LYS A 12 4.00 5.85 -0.60
CA LYS A 12 2.85 5.19 0.03
C LYS A 12 1.95 4.52 -1.01
N ALA A 13 1.79 5.13 -2.19
CA ALA A 13 1.03 4.53 -3.29
C ALA A 13 1.69 3.25 -3.81
N TYR A 14 3.02 3.22 -3.94
CA TYR A 14 3.77 2.00 -4.31
C TYR A 14 3.67 0.92 -3.24
N PHE A 15 3.79 1.28 -1.96
CA PHE A 15 3.58 0.33 -0.87
C PHE A 15 2.19 -0.32 -0.91
N ILE A 16 1.14 0.48 -1.14
CA ILE A 16 -0.22 -0.04 -1.28
C ILE A 16 -0.32 -0.98 -2.50
N LEU A 17 0.35 -0.63 -3.60
CA LEU A 17 0.33 -1.43 -4.82
C LEU A 17 1.03 -2.77 -4.65
N ASP A 18 2.15 -2.81 -3.95
CA ASP A 18 2.93 -4.03 -3.69
C ASP A 18 2.18 -5.00 -2.77
N GLU A 19 1.36 -4.51 -1.84
CA GLU A 19 0.48 -5.37 -1.04
C GLU A 19 -0.69 -5.95 -1.85
N PHE A 20 -1.02 -5.33 -2.99
CA PHE A 20 -2.11 -5.76 -3.86
C PHE A 20 -1.63 -6.68 -4.98
N LEU A 21 -0.44 -6.43 -5.53
CA LEU A 21 0.14 -7.10 -6.68
C LEU A 21 1.59 -7.51 -6.38
N MET A 22 1.95 -8.73 -6.72
CA MET A 22 3.33 -9.20 -6.61
C MET A 22 3.67 -10.09 -7.79
N GLY A 23 4.83 -9.83 -8.42
CA GLY A 23 5.29 -10.62 -9.57
C GLY A 23 4.38 -10.55 -10.80
N GLY A 24 3.54 -9.50 -10.91
CA GLY A 24 2.58 -9.34 -12.00
C GLY A 24 1.23 -10.04 -11.77
N GLU A 25 1.06 -10.71 -10.63
CA GLU A 25 -0.18 -11.40 -10.25
C GLU A 25 -0.85 -10.69 -9.05
N ILE A 26 -2.15 -10.91 -8.87
CA ILE A 26 -2.89 -10.39 -7.71
C ILE A 26 -2.47 -11.19 -6.46
N GLN A 27 -1.95 -10.50 -5.45
CA GLN A 27 -1.58 -11.09 -4.17
C GLN A 27 -2.78 -11.17 -3.22
N ASP A 28 -3.48 -10.06 -3.02
CA ASP A 28 -4.62 -9.97 -2.11
C ASP A 28 -5.76 -9.15 -2.73
N THR A 29 -6.98 -9.65 -2.59
CA THR A 29 -8.21 -8.99 -3.09
C THR A 29 -9.00 -8.35 -1.95
N SER A 30 -8.67 -8.67 -0.70
CA SER A 30 -9.34 -8.14 0.48
C SER A 30 -8.75 -6.79 0.84
N LYS A 31 -9.48 -5.72 0.51
CA LYS A 31 -9.13 -4.35 0.92
C LYS A 31 -8.87 -4.23 2.43
N LYS A 32 -9.59 -4.98 3.28
CA LYS A 32 -9.41 -4.95 4.73
C LYS A 32 -8.07 -5.55 5.17
N SER A 33 -7.63 -6.61 4.47
CA SER A 33 -6.34 -7.26 4.72
C SER A 33 -5.20 -6.32 4.36
N VAL A 34 -5.24 -5.78 3.14
CA VAL A 34 -4.25 -4.83 2.60
C VAL A 34 -4.11 -3.60 3.51
N LEU A 35 -5.22 -2.95 3.90
CA LEU A 35 -5.18 -1.78 4.78
C LEU A 35 -4.53 -2.08 6.15
N LYS A 36 -4.75 -3.28 6.68
CA LYS A 36 -4.14 -3.70 7.95
C LYS A 36 -2.63 -3.96 7.79
N ALA A 37 -2.21 -4.56 6.69
CA ALA A 37 -0.79 -4.77 6.39
C ALA A 37 -0.04 -3.43 6.26
N ILE A 38 -0.64 -2.46 5.56
CA ILE A 38 -0.07 -1.10 5.43
C ILE A 38 0.05 -0.42 6.80
N GLU A 39 -0.99 -0.49 7.64
CA GLU A 39 -0.95 0.09 8.99
C GLU A 39 0.16 -0.54 9.86
N GLN A 40 0.38 -1.86 9.73
CA GLN A 40 1.47 -2.55 10.41
C GLN A 40 2.85 -2.17 9.87
N ALA A 41 2.97 -1.97 8.55
CA ALA A 41 4.22 -1.53 7.92
C ALA A 41 4.59 -0.10 8.35
N ASP A 42 3.62 0.82 8.38
CA ASP A 42 3.81 2.20 8.87
C ASP A 42 4.34 2.18 10.32
N LEU A 43 3.79 1.33 11.21
CA LEU A 43 4.23 1.20 12.60
C LEU A 43 5.66 0.66 12.76
N LEU A 44 6.10 -0.23 11.87
CA LEU A 44 7.45 -0.81 11.90
C LEU A 44 8.51 0.16 11.35
N GLN A 45 8.12 1.04 10.43
CA GLN A 45 9.02 1.99 9.79
C GLN A 45 9.33 3.21 10.68
N GLU A 46 8.53 3.47 11.72
CA GLU A 46 8.74 4.54 12.70
C GLU A 46 9.71 4.18 13.85
N VAL A 47 10.41 3.03 13.79
CA VAL A 47 11.39 2.56 14.80
C VAL A 47 12.84 2.73 14.34
#